data_AF-A0A2K2V566-F1
#
_entry.id   AF-A0A2K2V566-F1
#
_cell.length_a   1.000
_cell.length_b   1.000
_cell.length_c   1.000
_cell.angle_alpha   90.00
_cell.angle_beta   90.00
_cell.angle_gamma   90.00
#
_symmetry.space_group_name_H-M   'P 1'
#
loop_
_entity.id
_entity.type
_entity.pdbx_description
1 polymer ?
#
loop_
_entity_poly.entity_id
_entity_poly.type
_entity_poly.pdbx_seq_one_letter_code
_entity_poly.pdbx_strand_id
1 'polypeptide(L)'
;PLYLSLLSANYLLVGVGSLSIGPFFSSLGKTGINLLLTASNALFLLIFSLFLIRFGVPGLIASQIASSFSSLLLGLLILKKFNASIELRESAKIYTTAFLPAIPILLAGSFVETPVRILLLPIYLLLYISIAPFISLRQRDLEFLGIFSKMRFIGRAADLILSYEKRIAELRSRGIKGNSG
;
A
#
# COMPACT_ATOMS: atom_id res chain seq x y z
N PRO A 1 -20.52 9.73 -1.99
CA PRO A 1 -19.73 9.05 -0.92
C PRO A 1 -19.46 7.56 -1.20
N LEU A 2 -20.47 6.77 -1.58
CA LEU A 2 -20.33 5.31 -1.79
C LEU A 2 -19.33 4.95 -2.92
N TYR A 3 -19.38 5.66 -4.05
CA TYR A 3 -18.47 5.42 -5.19
C TYR A 3 -16.99 5.59 -4.84
N LEU A 4 -16.63 6.64 -4.10
CA LEU A 4 -15.25 6.86 -3.66
C LEU A 4 -14.78 5.76 -2.71
N SER A 5 -15.66 5.33 -1.79
CA SER A 5 -15.34 4.22 -0.90
C SER A 5 -15.09 2.93 -1.67
N LEU A 6 -15.91 2.62 -2.67
CA LEU A 6 -15.72 1.46 -3.55
C LEU A 6 -14.41 1.57 -4.34
N LEU A 7 -14.12 2.72 -4.92
CA LEU A 7 -12.90 2.95 -5.68
C LEU A 7 -11.65 2.78 -4.78
N SER A 8 -11.74 3.22 -3.52
CA SER A 8 -10.64 3.08 -2.57
C SER A 8 -10.30 1.64 -2.23
N ALA A 9 -11.26 0.71 -2.33
CA ALA A 9 -11.02 -0.72 -2.12
C ALA A 9 -10.01 -1.30 -3.13
N ASN A 10 -9.85 -0.68 -4.31
CA ASN A 10 -8.84 -1.09 -5.28
C ASN A 10 -7.41 -0.93 -4.73
N TYR A 11 -7.18 0.04 -3.84
CA TYR A 11 -5.86 0.22 -3.22
C TYR A 11 -5.48 -0.92 -2.26
N LEU A 12 -6.44 -1.74 -1.80
CA LEU A 12 -6.13 -2.96 -1.03
C LEU A 12 -5.48 -4.06 -1.87
N LEU A 13 -5.49 -3.94 -3.20
CA LEU A 13 -4.77 -4.86 -4.07
C LEU A 13 -3.26 -4.58 -4.07
N VAL A 14 -2.83 -3.39 -3.62
CA VAL A 14 -1.43 -2.98 -3.60
C VAL A 14 -0.60 -3.87 -2.70
N GLY A 15 -1.08 -4.19 -1.49
CA GLY A 15 -0.37 -5.11 -0.58
C GLY A 15 -0.34 -6.56 -1.06
N VAL A 16 -1.16 -6.91 -2.05
CA VAL A 16 -1.11 -8.20 -2.76
C VAL A 16 -0.18 -8.13 -3.99
N GLY A 17 0.51 -7.00 -4.19
CA GLY A 17 1.56 -6.85 -5.20
C GLY A 17 1.09 -6.30 -6.53
N SER A 18 -0.08 -5.69 -6.63
CA SER A 18 -0.59 -5.13 -7.90
C SER A 18 0.34 -4.11 -8.54
N LEU A 19 1.11 -3.36 -7.73
CA LEU A 19 2.10 -2.40 -8.22
C LEU A 19 3.48 -3.01 -8.49
N SER A 20 3.77 -4.19 -7.94
CA SER A 20 5.13 -4.78 -7.98
C SER A 20 5.28 -5.85 -9.05
N ILE A 21 4.22 -6.61 -9.34
CA ILE A 21 4.26 -7.77 -10.26
C ILE A 21 4.61 -7.33 -11.70
N GLY A 22 4.00 -6.24 -12.18
CA GLY A 22 4.26 -5.74 -13.54
C GLY A 22 5.72 -5.31 -13.74
N PRO A 23 6.25 -4.39 -12.91
CA PRO A 23 7.67 -4.01 -12.95
C PRO A 23 8.63 -5.19 -12.76
N PHE A 24 8.28 -6.16 -11.91
CA PHE A 24 9.09 -7.36 -11.72
C PHE A 24 9.27 -8.14 -13.04
N PHE A 25 8.17 -8.45 -13.75
CA PHE A 25 8.28 -9.15 -15.04
C PHE A 25 8.96 -8.29 -16.11
N SER A 26 8.77 -6.98 -16.11
CA SER A 26 9.51 -6.06 -17.00
C SER A 26 11.01 -6.09 -16.72
N SER A 27 11.43 -6.15 -15.46
CA SER A 27 12.85 -6.20 -15.07
C SER A 27 13.53 -7.50 -15.51
N LEU A 28 12.76 -8.59 -15.63
CA LEU A 28 13.23 -9.88 -16.17
C LEU A 28 13.18 -9.95 -17.70
N GLY A 29 12.83 -8.86 -18.39
CA GLY A 29 12.64 -8.83 -19.84
C GLY A 29 11.42 -9.64 -20.34
N LYS A 30 10.50 -10.03 -19.45
CA LYS A 30 9.31 -10.85 -19.76
C LYS A 30 8.07 -9.98 -20.02
N THR A 31 8.19 -9.04 -20.96
CA THR A 31 7.10 -8.12 -21.33
C THR A 31 5.86 -8.84 -21.89
N GLY A 32 6.04 -10.01 -22.52
CA GLY A 32 4.93 -10.85 -22.98
C GLY A 32 4.00 -11.32 -21.85
N ILE A 33 4.54 -11.51 -20.64
CA ILE A 33 3.73 -11.83 -19.45
C ILE A 33 2.89 -10.62 -19.04
N ASN A 34 3.47 -9.42 -19.07
CA ASN A 34 2.71 -8.20 -18.79
C ASN A 34 1.59 -7.98 -19.80
N LEU A 35 1.87 -8.19 -21.09
CA LEU A 35 0.85 -8.13 -22.13
C LEU A 35 -0.27 -9.15 -21.86
N LEU A 36 0.08 -10.38 -21.49
CA LEU A 36 -0.89 -11.42 -21.12
C LEU A 36 -1.75 -10.97 -19.93
N LEU A 37 -1.14 -10.42 -18.87
CA LEU A 37 -1.87 -9.97 -17.68
C LEU A 37 -2.81 -8.79 -17.99
N THR A 38 -2.37 -7.83 -18.81
CA THR A 38 -3.22 -6.72 -19.24
C THR A 38 -4.36 -7.20 -20.15
N ALA A 39 -4.09 -8.13 -21.07
CA ALA A 39 -5.11 -8.73 -21.92
C ALA A 39 -6.13 -9.55 -21.10
N SER A 40 -5.67 -10.36 -20.16
CA SER A 40 -6.53 -11.09 -19.23
C SER A 40 -7.37 -10.13 -18.37
N ASN A 41 -6.80 -9.01 -17.91
CA ASN A 41 -7.56 -8.00 -17.18
C ASN A 41 -8.70 -7.43 -18.04
N ALA A 42 -8.42 -7.07 -19.29
CA ALA A 42 -9.44 -6.57 -20.22
C ALA A 42 -10.54 -7.62 -20.50
N LEU A 43 -10.16 -8.88 -20.70
CA LEU A 43 -11.11 -9.98 -20.89
C LEU A 43 -12.00 -10.18 -19.66
N PHE A 44 -11.42 -10.24 -18.47
CA PHE A 44 -12.19 -10.36 -17.24
C PHE A 44 -13.08 -9.15 -16.99
N LEU A 45 -12.61 -7.95 -17.34
CA LEU A 45 -13.43 -6.75 -17.21
C LEU A 45 -14.67 -6.84 -18.10
N LEU A 46 -14.52 -7.26 -19.36
CA LEU A 46 -15.66 -7.46 -20.26
C LEU A 46 -16.63 -8.50 -19.69
N ILE A 47 -16.12 -9.65 -19.26
CA ILE A 47 -16.95 -10.73 -18.70
C ILE A 47 -17.70 -10.23 -17.46
N PHE A 48 -17.00 -9.68 -16.46
CA PHE A 48 -17.64 -9.20 -15.25
C PHE A 48 -18.55 -7.99 -15.50
N SER A 49 -18.22 -7.12 -16.46
CA SER A 49 -19.08 -6.00 -16.84
C SER A 49 -20.42 -6.50 -17.35
N LEU A 50 -20.46 -7.51 -18.22
CA LEU A 50 -21.70 -8.09 -18.72
C LEU A 50 -22.62 -8.61 -17.60
N PHE A 51 -22.05 -9.24 -16.57
CA PHE A 51 -22.84 -9.76 -15.44
C PHE A 51 -23.27 -8.69 -14.43
N LEU A 52 -22.49 -7.62 -14.27
CA LEU A 52 -22.69 -6.61 -13.23
C LEU A 52 -23.27 -5.29 -13.76
N ILE A 53 -23.41 -5.12 -15.07
CA ILE A 53 -23.99 -3.90 -15.67
C ILE A 53 -25.41 -3.61 -15.18
N ARG A 54 -26.15 -4.66 -14.77
CA ARG A 54 -27.46 -4.57 -14.11
C ARG A 54 -27.46 -3.74 -12.82
N PHE A 55 -26.30 -3.56 -12.18
CA PHE A 55 -26.13 -2.73 -11.00
C PHE A 55 -25.69 -1.29 -11.33
N GLY A 56 -25.62 -0.91 -12.61
CA GLY A 56 -25.22 0.43 -13.05
C GLY A 56 -23.75 0.75 -12.76
N VAL A 57 -23.48 2.00 -12.37
CA VAL A 57 -22.12 2.50 -12.08
C VAL A 57 -21.39 1.72 -10.98
N PRO A 58 -22.02 1.37 -9.82
CA PRO A 58 -21.38 0.52 -8.82
C PRO A 58 -20.99 -0.86 -9.38
N GLY A 59 -21.83 -1.41 -10.26
CA GLY A 59 -21.55 -2.66 -10.98
C GLY A 59 -20.28 -2.59 -11.78
N LEU A 60 -20.09 -1.52 -12.56
CA LEU A 60 -18.86 -1.31 -13.35
C LEU A 60 -17.61 -1.18 -12.46
N ILE A 61 -17.70 -0.47 -11.33
CA ILE A 61 -16.56 -0.36 -10.39
C ILE A 61 -16.24 -1.73 -9.79
N ALA A 62 -17.25 -2.50 -9.42
CA ALA A 62 -17.07 -3.86 -8.92
C ALA A 62 -16.46 -4.78 -10.00
N SER A 63 -16.86 -4.66 -11.27
CA SER A 63 -16.25 -5.39 -12.39
C SER A 63 -14.77 -5.01 -12.57
N GLN A 64 -14.42 -3.73 -12.40
CA GLN A 64 -13.03 -3.27 -12.45
C GLN A 64 -12.18 -3.86 -11.32
N ILE A 65 -12.72 -3.90 -10.09
CA ILE A 65 -12.03 -4.50 -8.95
C ILE A 65 -11.88 -6.02 -9.16
N ALA A 66 -12.94 -6.70 -9.57
CA ALA A 66 -12.93 -8.14 -9.81
C ALA A 66 -11.98 -8.55 -10.93
N SER A 67 -11.95 -7.80 -12.04
CA SER A 67 -11.02 -8.05 -13.14
C SER A 67 -9.57 -7.84 -12.72
N SER A 68 -9.29 -6.74 -12.02
CA SER A 68 -7.96 -6.44 -11.50
C SER A 68 -7.49 -7.53 -10.53
N PHE A 69 -8.37 -7.99 -9.65
CA PHE A 69 -8.08 -9.07 -8.72
C PHE A 69 -7.82 -10.40 -9.43
N SER A 70 -8.65 -10.78 -10.41
CA SER A 70 -8.46 -12.01 -11.19
C SER A 70 -7.17 -11.99 -12.01
N SER A 71 -6.83 -10.85 -12.64
CA SER A 71 -5.55 -10.69 -13.35
C SER A 71 -4.37 -10.75 -12.38
N LEU A 72 -4.49 -10.17 -11.19
CA LEU A 72 -3.49 -10.26 -10.14
C LEU A 72 -3.25 -11.71 -9.70
N LEU A 73 -4.31 -12.48 -9.48
CA LEU A 73 -4.21 -13.91 -9.14
C LEU A 73 -3.49 -14.69 -10.23
N LEU A 74 -3.78 -14.44 -11.51
CA LEU A 74 -3.02 -15.01 -12.61
C LEU A 74 -1.54 -14.62 -12.55
N GLY A 75 -1.24 -13.34 -12.28
CA GLY A 75 0.12 -12.85 -12.09
C GLY A 75 0.86 -13.57 -10.97
N LEU A 76 0.20 -13.82 -9.84
CA LEU A 76 0.74 -14.58 -8.71
C LEU A 76 1.00 -16.04 -9.05
N LEU A 77 0.08 -16.68 -9.78
CA LEU A 77 0.26 -18.06 -10.24
C LEU A 77 1.46 -18.20 -11.18
N ILE A 78 1.66 -17.22 -12.06
CA ILE A 78 2.82 -17.16 -12.95
C ILE A 78 4.09 -16.84 -12.13
N LEU A 79 4.02 -15.95 -11.16
CA LEU A 79 5.13 -15.56 -10.29
C LEU A 79 5.72 -16.78 -9.55
N LYS A 80 4.86 -17.71 -9.13
CA LYS A 80 5.27 -18.98 -8.50
C LYS A 80 6.23 -19.80 -9.39
N LYS A 81 6.13 -19.68 -10.72
CA LYS A 81 7.05 -20.36 -11.66
C LYS A 81 8.47 -19.78 -11.65
N PHE A 82 8.64 -18.58 -11.13
CA PHE A 82 9.93 -17.89 -11.04
C PHE A 82 10.57 -18.01 -9.64
N ASN A 83 10.06 -18.89 -8.78
CA ASN A 83 10.45 -19.01 -7.36
C ASN A 83 10.36 -17.69 -6.57
N ALA A 84 9.59 -16.72 -7.09
CA ALA A 84 9.28 -15.49 -6.41
C ALA A 84 7.94 -15.64 -5.68
N SER A 85 7.85 -15.07 -4.48
CA SER A 85 6.64 -15.08 -3.67
C SER A 85 6.44 -13.72 -3.02
N ILE A 86 5.20 -13.44 -2.64
CA ILE A 86 4.88 -12.23 -1.90
C ILE A 86 4.99 -12.53 -0.41
N GLU A 87 5.73 -11.69 0.30
CA GLU A 87 5.83 -11.74 1.77
C GLU A 87 4.53 -11.19 2.38
N LEU A 88 3.46 -12.01 2.41
CA LEU A 88 2.15 -11.62 2.95
C LEU A 88 2.22 -11.12 4.40
N ARG A 89 3.19 -11.63 5.18
CA ARG A 89 3.45 -11.17 6.55
C ARG A 89 3.88 -9.70 6.59
N GLU A 90 4.72 -9.27 5.66
CA GLU A 90 5.15 -7.87 5.60
C GLU A 90 4.02 -6.98 5.06
N SER A 91 3.25 -7.47 4.07
CA SER A 91 2.04 -6.77 3.61
C SER A 91 1.02 -6.55 4.75
N ALA A 92 0.83 -7.54 5.63
CA ALA A 92 -0.03 -7.40 6.79
C ALA A 92 0.48 -6.36 7.81
N LYS A 93 1.80 -6.26 8.01
CA LYS A 93 2.40 -5.20 8.84
C LYS A 93 2.18 -3.81 8.24
N ILE A 94 2.30 -3.66 6.92
CA ILE A 94 2.02 -2.39 6.24
C ILE A 94 0.56 -2.00 6.45
N TYR A 95 -0.37 -2.95 6.29
CA TYR A 95 -1.79 -2.68 6.51
C TYR A 95 -2.13 -2.32 7.94
N THR A 96 -1.58 -3.04 8.92
CA THR A 96 -1.79 -2.70 10.34
C THR A 96 -1.21 -1.33 10.67
N THR A 97 -0.02 -1.00 10.17
CA THR A 97 0.60 0.32 10.31
C THR A 97 -0.24 1.44 9.71
N ALA A 98 -0.89 1.22 8.56
CA ALA A 98 -1.76 2.21 7.93
C ALA A 98 -3.13 2.32 8.64
N PHE A 99 -3.60 1.22 9.23
CA PHE A 99 -4.91 1.14 9.88
C PHE A 99 -4.92 1.76 11.30
N LEU A 100 -3.87 1.55 12.09
CA LEU A 100 -3.78 2.08 13.46
C LEU A 100 -4.00 3.61 13.55
N PRO A 101 -3.35 4.45 12.71
CA PRO A 101 -3.60 5.89 12.63
C PRO A 101 -5.02 6.26 12.22
N ALA A 102 -5.70 5.39 11.46
CA ALA A 102 -7.05 5.68 10.94
C ALA A 102 -8.10 5.64 12.05
N ILE A 103 -7.92 4.81 13.09
CA ILE A 103 -8.88 4.64 14.20
C ILE A 103 -9.18 5.98 14.91
N PRO A 104 -8.19 6.71 15.48
CA PRO A 104 -8.47 7.98 16.16
C PRO A 104 -9.05 9.03 15.22
N ILE A 105 -8.73 8.95 13.92
CA ILE A 105 -9.16 9.94 12.92
C ILE A 105 -10.59 9.70 12.47
N LEU A 106 -11.01 8.44 12.34
CA LEU A 106 -12.40 8.09 12.10
C LEU A 106 -13.28 8.48 13.28
N LEU A 107 -12.79 8.27 14.51
CA LEU A 107 -13.46 8.70 15.75
C LEU A 107 -13.54 10.23 15.84
N ALA A 108 -12.46 10.96 15.59
CA ALA A 108 -12.50 12.43 15.57
C ALA A 108 -13.40 12.97 14.45
N GLY A 109 -13.39 12.32 13.29
CA GLY A 109 -14.17 12.71 12.13
C GLY A 109 -15.68 12.55 12.27
N SER A 110 -16.20 11.86 13.29
CA SER A 110 -17.65 11.85 13.58
C SER A 110 -18.14 13.11 14.30
N PHE A 111 -17.23 13.92 14.85
CA PHE A 111 -17.54 15.16 15.58
C PHE A 111 -17.24 16.43 14.77
N VAL A 112 -16.64 16.30 13.59
CA VAL A 112 -16.13 17.43 12.79
C VAL A 112 -16.92 17.56 11.50
N GLU A 113 -17.34 18.79 11.18
CA GLU A 113 -18.08 19.08 9.95
C GLU A 113 -17.26 18.83 8.68
N THR A 114 -17.95 18.49 7.60
CA THR A 114 -17.40 18.03 6.31
C THR A 114 -16.27 18.89 5.72
N PRO A 115 -16.32 20.25 5.71
CA PRO A 115 -15.24 21.05 5.14
C PRO A 115 -13.97 21.06 6.01
N VAL A 116 -14.13 20.96 7.33
CA VAL A 116 -13.01 21.02 8.30
C VAL A 116 -12.31 19.65 8.41
N ARG A 117 -12.98 18.57 7.97
CA ARG A 117 -12.45 17.20 7.98
C ARG A 117 -11.14 17.04 7.21
N ILE A 118 -10.85 17.93 6.26
CA ILE A 118 -9.58 17.91 5.51
C ILE A 118 -8.36 18.18 6.40
N LEU A 119 -8.53 18.87 7.53
CA LEU A 119 -7.46 19.11 8.52
C LEU A 119 -7.06 17.84 9.26
N LEU A 120 -7.86 16.77 9.21
CA LEU A 120 -7.48 15.47 9.77
C LEU A 120 -6.45 14.72 8.90
N LEU A 121 -6.28 15.11 7.63
CA LEU A 121 -5.34 14.49 6.70
C LEU A 121 -3.86 14.68 7.12
N PRO A 122 -3.37 15.89 7.46
CA PRO A 122 -2.01 16.05 7.97
C PRO A 122 -1.81 15.33 9.32
N ILE A 123 -2.84 15.26 10.16
CA ILE A 123 -2.81 14.52 11.43
C ILE A 123 -2.67 13.02 11.18
N TYR A 124 -3.38 12.47 10.18
CA TYR A 124 -3.21 11.08 9.72
C TYR A 124 -1.77 10.81 9.32
N LEU A 125 -1.20 11.69 8.52
CA LEU A 125 0.15 11.54 8.01
C LEU A 125 1.19 11.54 9.15
N LEU A 126 1.04 12.45 10.12
CA LEU A 126 1.91 12.50 11.30
C LEU A 126 1.84 11.23 12.15
N LEU A 127 0.62 10.71 12.39
CA LEU A 127 0.43 9.46 13.13
C LEU A 127 0.99 8.26 12.35
N TYR A 128 0.79 8.22 11.04
CA TYR A 128 1.34 7.17 10.19
C TYR A 128 2.87 7.14 10.23
N ILE A 129 3.52 8.29 10.04
CA ILE A 129 4.99 8.42 10.12
C ILE A 129 5.49 8.04 11.52
N SER A 130 4.73 8.35 12.57
CA SER A 130 5.11 7.99 13.93
C SER A 130 5.02 6.49 14.19
N ILE A 131 4.03 5.80 13.64
CA ILE A 131 3.77 4.36 13.87
C ILE A 131 4.58 3.47 12.92
N ALA A 132 4.84 3.92 11.70
CA ALA A 132 5.63 3.21 10.68
C ALA A 132 6.95 2.59 11.17
N PRO A 133 7.83 3.32 11.90
CA PRO A 133 9.09 2.77 12.39
C PRO A 133 8.93 1.69 13.46
N PHE A 134 7.80 1.63 14.15
CA PHE A 134 7.57 0.63 15.20
C PHE A 134 7.17 -0.72 14.62
N ILE A 135 6.41 -0.74 13.53
CA ILE A 135 5.73 -1.94 13.05
C ILE A 135 6.35 -2.48 11.74
N SER A 136 6.69 -1.63 10.78
CA SER A 136 6.90 -2.06 9.39
C SER A 136 8.30 -1.87 8.81
N LEU A 137 9.17 -1.05 9.41
CA LEU A 137 10.45 -0.68 8.78
C LEU A 137 11.55 -1.76 8.96
N ARG A 138 12.09 -2.26 7.83
CA ARG A 138 13.37 -3.00 7.77
C ARG A 138 14.53 -2.00 7.55
N GLN A 139 15.75 -2.41 7.91
CA GLN A 139 16.98 -1.64 7.62
C GLN A 139 17.13 -1.26 6.13
N ARG A 140 16.59 -2.09 5.23
CA ARG A 140 16.59 -1.87 3.78
C ARG A 140 15.73 -0.66 3.37
N ASP A 141 14.63 -0.41 4.08
CA ASP A 141 13.72 0.72 3.81
C ASP A 141 14.38 2.05 4.23
N LEU A 142 15.13 2.05 5.33
CA LEU A 142 15.93 3.18 5.80
C LEU A 142 17.06 3.55 4.81
N GLU A 143 17.63 2.55 4.13
CA GLU A 143 18.66 2.76 3.11
C GLU A 143 18.09 3.41 1.85
N PHE A 144 16.91 2.94 1.39
CA PHE A 144 16.18 3.58 0.30
C PHE A 144 15.80 5.03 0.64
N LEU A 145 15.32 5.30 1.86
CA LEU A 145 15.01 6.65 2.31
C LEU A 145 16.26 7.55 2.34
N GLY A 146 17.44 7.02 2.69
CA GLY A 146 18.70 7.76 2.64
C GLY A 146 19.17 8.11 1.22
N ILE A 147 18.74 7.35 0.20
CA ILE A 147 18.97 7.70 -1.20
C ILE A 147 18.07 8.87 -1.61
N PHE A 148 16.81 8.86 -1.21
CA PHE A 148 15.87 9.96 -1.46
C PHE A 148 16.24 11.24 -0.70
N SER A 149 16.88 11.12 0.46
CA SER A 149 17.26 12.28 1.26
C SER A 149 18.34 13.14 0.60
N LYS A 150 19.08 12.58 -0.36
CA LYS A 150 20.06 13.31 -1.19
C LYS A 150 19.43 14.22 -2.26
N MET A 151 18.11 14.15 -2.51
CA MET A 151 17.44 15.00 -3.50
C MET A 151 16.98 16.33 -2.90
N ARG A 152 17.33 17.47 -3.52
CA ARG A 152 17.23 18.82 -2.91
C ARG A 152 15.85 19.24 -2.36
N PHE A 153 14.75 18.77 -2.95
CA PHE A 153 13.38 19.13 -2.53
C PHE A 153 12.72 18.10 -1.59
N ILE A 154 12.97 16.81 -1.83
CA ILE A 154 12.46 15.70 -0.99
C ILE A 154 13.33 15.53 0.26
N GLY A 155 14.59 15.95 0.17
CA GLY A 155 15.65 15.74 1.16
C GLY A 155 15.34 16.34 2.51
N ARG A 156 14.76 17.54 2.58
CA ARG A 156 14.44 18.16 3.88
C ARG A 156 13.37 17.40 4.65
N ALA A 157 12.31 16.95 3.97
CA ALA A 157 11.26 16.17 4.59
C ALA A 157 11.75 14.76 4.91
N ALA A 158 12.49 14.14 3.99
CA ALA A 158 13.10 12.84 4.18
C ALA A 158 14.08 12.83 5.36
N ASP A 159 15.00 13.81 5.46
CA ASP A 159 15.98 13.91 6.55
C ASP A 159 15.32 14.13 7.92
N LEU A 160 14.24 14.92 7.98
CA LEU A 160 13.45 15.09 9.21
C LEU A 160 12.84 13.76 9.67
N ILE A 161 12.21 13.03 8.74
CA ILE A 161 11.65 11.70 9.00
C ILE A 161 12.76 10.74 9.42
N LEU A 162 13.88 10.71 8.69
CA LEU A 162 15.01 9.81 8.92
C LEU A 162 15.70 10.06 10.27
N SER A 163 15.84 11.33 10.66
CA SER A 163 16.39 11.73 11.96
C SER A 163 15.48 11.26 13.11
N TYR A 164 14.17 11.42 12.95
CA TYR A 164 13.18 10.99 13.93
C TYR A 164 13.13 9.45 14.05
N GLU A 165 13.10 8.75 12.92
CA GLU A 165 13.07 7.29 12.86
C GLU A 165 14.35 6.65 13.43
N LYS A 166 15.53 7.19 13.11
CA LYS A 166 16.80 6.72 13.70
C LYS A 166 16.81 6.87 15.22
N ARG A 167 16.32 7.99 15.75
CA ARG A 167 16.27 8.26 17.19
C ARG A 167 15.35 7.29 17.93
N ILE A 168 14.23 6.90 17.32
CA ILE A 168 13.31 5.89 17.87
C ILE A 168 13.91 4.48 17.81
N ALA A 169 14.57 4.12 16.70
CA ALA A 169 15.23 2.83 16.56
C ALA A 169 16.36 2.63 17.60
N GLU A 170 17.11 3.69 17.92
CA GLU A 170 18.10 3.69 19.00
C GLU A 170 17.48 3.53 20.39
N LEU A 171 16.34 4.17 20.67
CA LEU A 171 15.63 3.98 21.94
C LEU A 171 15.12 2.55 22.10
N ARG A 172 14.63 1.94 21.01
CA ARG A 172 14.22 0.52 21.00
C ARG A 172 15.41 -0.42 21.25
N SER A 173 16.58 -0.17 20.67
CA SER A 173 17.77 -1.01 20.86
C SER A 173 18.39 -0.88 22.26
N ARG A 174 18.30 0.32 22.87
CA ARG A 174 18.71 0.54 24.27
C ARG A 174 17.76 -0.09 25.27
N GLY A 175 16.45 -0.06 25.03
CA GLY A 175 15.45 -0.71 25.90
C GLY A 175 15.58 -2.22 25.98
N ILE A 176 16.05 -2.88 24.92
CA ILE A 176 16.28 -4.34 24.90
C ILE A 176 17.55 -4.73 25.69
N LYS A 177 18.56 -3.84 25.77
CA LYS A 177 19.78 -4.09 26.57
C LYS A 177 19.61 -3.80 28.07
N GLY A 178 18.57 -3.06 28.47
CA GLY A 178 18.33 -2.70 29.86
C GLY A 178 17.59 -3.76 30.70
N ASN A 179 17.11 -4.85 30.10
CA ASN A 179 16.32 -5.89 30.77
C ASN A 179 17.08 -7.23 30.91
N SER A 180 18.42 -7.16 30.94
CA SER A 180 19.33 -8.32 31.05
C SER A 180 20.41 -8.10 32.13
N GLY A 181 20.10 -7.30 33.16
CA GLY A 181 20.91 -7.10 34.35
C GLY A 181 20.15 -7.54 35.59
#